data_AF-A0A0D7BUD5-F1
#
_entry.id   AF-A0A0D7BUD5-F1
#
_cell.length_a   1.000
_cell.length_b   1.000
_cell.length_c   1.000
_cell.angle_alpha   90.00
_cell.angle_beta   90.00
_cell.angle_gamma   90.00
#
_symmetry.space_group_name_H-M   'P 1'
#
loop_
_entity.id
_entity.type
_entity.pdbx_description
1 polymer ?
#
loop_
_entity_poly.entity_id
_entity_poly.type
_entity_poly.pdbx_seq_one_letter_code
_entity_poly.pdbx_strand_id
1 'polypeptide(L)'
;MTSVHILVDIDEVRAALVACSDEGAIQVYRAKRLRVVEAMHKFRDDCSKSTLARVRRVADEKVQAQLRRRAAITQKLQALGHSEEIAYLEENPVRARDYWEHQDVSSSIALYDDEFKTIYPRLKPMMDMAREKLNARKQRRLNSTRLQILSKLLEQHAIESPSKMSPSLADLAFMPEIMKILKIKDVNRYSVDVDFAAIQKMLPKLCKEWRRSQQERLAAIMPKGLNVSHLCLAMAYFQCDDCPGPIGYPNIFSHQCLRTLRPGYRNREDDVVRLLDSLGEEPWNMEPRSGVTWNINAAACAVDVVRAVGLSPRDATPEDMDRADVDWLECLTCRDPVKQRSRVYQWRTAIVHGMNHLSLRQPAVWSQVTRAEDIKAAEDEDIVQAERSKHHIPIHACSLCQLGVPRHLRADHLKLAHPTNEGLRLSTTFTPSPNAQLEDQPYKVVIPLARRPAAKATGQPVLDLTADHGQSHREVIELDDSDDDVIEILE
;
A
#
# COMPACT_ATOMS: atom_id res chain seq x y z
N MET A 1 50.51 -46.72 -9.15
CA MET A 1 51.86 -47.25 -8.81
C MET A 1 51.96 -47.84 -7.39
N THR A 2 51.05 -47.58 -6.46
CA THR A 2 51.07 -48.14 -5.09
C THR A 2 50.75 -49.65 -4.99
N SER A 3 50.06 -50.23 -5.99
CA SER A 3 49.60 -51.63 -5.92
C SER A 3 50.67 -52.67 -6.25
N VAL A 4 51.77 -52.27 -6.92
CA VAL A 4 52.81 -53.22 -7.41
C VAL A 4 53.85 -53.53 -6.33
N HIS A 5 54.12 -52.60 -5.40
CA HIS A 5 55.08 -52.82 -4.31
C HIS A 5 54.55 -53.69 -3.16
N ILE A 6 53.22 -53.83 -3.01
CA ILE A 6 52.62 -54.64 -1.93
C ILE A 6 52.80 -56.13 -2.23
N LEU A 7 52.80 -56.53 -3.51
CA LEU A 7 52.90 -57.94 -3.92
C LEU A 7 54.32 -58.51 -3.75
N VAL A 8 55.36 -57.68 -3.96
CA VAL A 8 56.77 -58.09 -3.79
C VAL A 8 57.07 -58.42 -2.32
N ASP A 9 56.38 -57.77 -1.38
CA ASP A 9 56.66 -57.89 0.05
C ASP A 9 56.04 -59.16 0.68
N ILE A 10 54.99 -59.74 0.07
CA ILE A 10 54.32 -60.91 0.63
C ILE A 10 55.17 -62.18 0.50
N ASP A 11 55.83 -62.37 -0.64
CA ASP A 11 56.67 -63.55 -0.88
C ASP A 11 57.97 -63.50 -0.07
N GLU A 12 58.57 -62.30 0.07
CA GLU A 12 59.72 -62.07 0.96
C GLU A 12 59.37 -62.30 2.44
N VAL A 13 58.19 -61.82 2.88
CA VAL A 13 57.70 -62.06 4.24
C VAL A 13 57.43 -63.54 4.48
N ARG A 14 56.83 -64.24 3.51
CA ARG A 14 56.54 -65.66 3.60
C ARG A 14 57.83 -66.49 3.67
N ALA A 15 58.81 -66.20 2.82
CA ALA A 15 60.11 -66.87 2.84
C ALA A 15 60.85 -66.66 4.17
N ALA A 16 60.85 -65.44 4.71
CA ALA A 16 61.49 -65.12 5.97
C ALA A 16 60.79 -65.78 7.19
N LEU A 17 59.47 -65.97 7.15
CA LEU A 17 58.73 -66.71 8.17
C LEU A 17 59.04 -68.21 8.14
N VAL A 18 59.16 -68.80 6.95
CA VAL A 18 59.55 -70.22 6.77
C VAL A 18 60.98 -70.48 7.26
N ALA A 19 61.86 -69.48 7.18
CA ALA A 19 63.25 -69.58 7.63
C ALA A 19 63.44 -69.47 9.16
N CYS A 20 62.38 -69.15 9.93
CA CYS A 20 62.45 -69.08 11.38
C CYS A 20 62.36 -70.48 12.00
N SER A 21 63.33 -70.84 12.86
CA SER A 21 63.48 -72.20 13.43
C SER A 21 62.53 -72.54 14.57
N ASP A 22 61.98 -71.53 15.25
CA ASP A 22 61.11 -71.67 16.42
C ASP A 22 60.19 -70.44 16.59
N GLU A 23 59.21 -70.54 17.49
CA GLU A 23 58.23 -69.48 17.79
C GLU A 23 58.89 -68.19 18.29
N GLY A 24 60.02 -68.29 19.03
CA GLY A 24 60.76 -67.12 19.50
C GLY A 24 61.33 -66.30 18.35
N ALA A 25 61.93 -66.96 17.37
CA ALA A 25 62.42 -66.32 16.14
C ALA A 25 61.29 -65.67 15.33
N ILE A 26 60.12 -66.32 15.25
CA ILE A 26 58.92 -65.77 14.58
C ILE A 26 58.47 -64.47 15.26
N GLN A 27 58.44 -64.42 16.60
CA GLN A 27 58.03 -63.22 17.34
C GLN A 27 59.01 -62.06 17.14
N VAL A 28 60.32 -62.33 17.14
CA VAL A 28 61.35 -61.31 16.83
C VAL A 28 61.17 -60.77 15.42
N TYR A 29 60.94 -61.65 14.43
CA TYR A 29 60.69 -61.24 13.05
C TYR A 29 59.41 -60.41 12.92
N ARG A 30 58.29 -60.83 13.54
CA ARG A 30 57.03 -60.07 13.57
C ARG A 30 57.22 -58.68 14.17
N ALA A 31 57.88 -58.58 15.32
CA ALA A 31 58.17 -57.29 15.94
C ALA A 31 59.04 -56.40 15.05
N LYS A 32 60.02 -56.97 14.35
CA LYS A 32 60.85 -56.26 13.37
C LYS A 32 60.02 -55.74 12.19
N ARG A 33 59.14 -56.58 11.62
CA ARG A 33 58.28 -56.20 10.50
C ARG A 33 57.20 -55.19 10.90
N LEU A 34 56.63 -55.31 12.09
CA LEU A 34 55.68 -54.35 12.63
C LEU A 34 56.30 -52.94 12.67
N ARG A 35 57.54 -52.80 13.16
CA ARG A 35 58.27 -51.51 13.14
C ARG A 35 58.46 -50.96 11.72
N VAL A 36 58.73 -51.81 10.73
CA VAL A 36 58.86 -51.40 9.32
C VAL A 36 57.52 -50.90 8.79
N VAL A 37 56.43 -51.63 9.03
CA VAL A 37 55.07 -51.25 8.62
C VAL A 37 54.62 -49.95 9.29
N GLU A 38 54.84 -49.81 10.61
CA GLU A 38 54.58 -48.58 11.35
C GLU A 38 55.37 -47.39 10.79
N ALA A 39 56.66 -47.58 10.47
CA ALA A 39 57.49 -46.56 9.84
C ALA A 39 56.97 -46.18 8.44
N MET A 40 56.49 -47.15 7.65
CA MET A 40 55.87 -46.91 6.33
C MET A 40 54.56 -46.15 6.45
N HIS A 41 53.69 -46.52 7.40
CA HIS A 41 52.45 -45.79 7.68
C HIS A 41 52.74 -44.35 8.11
N LYS A 42 53.67 -44.16 9.05
CA LYS A 42 54.11 -42.84 9.48
C LYS A 42 54.64 -42.01 8.30
N PHE A 43 55.50 -42.58 7.47
CA PHE A 43 56.03 -41.91 6.28
C PHE A 43 54.93 -41.54 5.27
N ARG A 44 53.95 -42.42 5.04
CA ARG A 44 52.77 -42.14 4.20
C ARG A 44 51.95 -40.99 4.77
N ASP A 45 51.70 -40.99 6.07
CA ASP A 45 50.95 -39.93 6.75
C ASP A 45 51.70 -38.60 6.66
N ASP A 46 53.02 -38.60 6.85
CA ASP A 46 53.86 -37.42 6.72
C ASP A 46 53.87 -36.88 5.28
N CYS A 47 53.93 -37.76 4.27
CA CYS A 47 53.79 -37.38 2.85
C CYS A 47 52.40 -36.79 2.54
N SER A 48 51.33 -37.37 3.11
CA SER A 48 49.96 -36.90 2.93
C SER A 48 49.76 -35.53 3.59
N LYS A 49 50.25 -35.35 4.82
CA LYS A 49 50.26 -34.08 5.54
C LYS A 49 51.06 -33.02 4.80
N SER A 50 52.25 -33.36 4.31
CA SER A 50 53.10 -32.44 3.52
C SER A 50 52.41 -32.01 2.23
N THR A 51 51.74 -32.94 1.53
CA THR A 51 50.98 -32.63 0.31
C THR A 51 49.80 -31.70 0.61
N LEU A 52 49.02 -31.98 1.65
CA LEU A 52 47.91 -31.11 2.08
C LEU A 52 48.40 -29.73 2.52
N ALA A 53 49.50 -29.66 3.26
CA ALA A 53 50.11 -28.40 3.68
C ALA A 53 50.59 -27.56 2.48
N ARG A 54 51.17 -28.22 1.46
CA ARG A 54 51.56 -27.56 0.21
C ARG A 54 50.34 -27.03 -0.56
N VAL A 55 49.28 -27.83 -0.69
CA VAL A 55 48.03 -27.40 -1.35
C VAL A 55 47.43 -26.19 -0.64
N ARG A 56 47.36 -26.20 0.69
CA ARG A 56 46.87 -25.06 1.49
C ARG A 56 47.73 -23.81 1.28
N ARG A 57 49.05 -23.95 1.37
CA ARG A 57 49.98 -22.82 1.17
C ARG A 57 49.82 -22.17 -0.20
N VAL A 58 49.72 -22.97 -1.27
CA VAL A 58 49.51 -22.45 -2.63
C VAL A 58 48.14 -21.77 -2.75
N ALA A 59 47.10 -22.33 -2.13
CA ALA A 59 45.78 -21.69 -2.10
C ALA A 59 45.80 -20.35 -1.33
N ASP A 60 46.46 -20.31 -0.17
CA ASP A 60 46.61 -19.11 0.65
C ASP A 60 47.42 -18.04 -0.09
N GLU A 61 48.55 -18.41 -0.72
CA GLU A 61 49.36 -17.52 -1.55
C GLU A 61 48.57 -16.93 -2.71
N LYS A 62 47.73 -17.75 -3.37
CA LYS A 62 46.83 -17.31 -4.43
C LYS A 62 45.81 -16.29 -3.90
N VAL A 63 45.14 -16.58 -2.78
CA VAL A 63 44.18 -15.66 -2.15
C VAL A 63 44.87 -14.35 -1.75
N GLN A 64 46.05 -14.42 -1.13
CA GLN A 64 46.82 -13.23 -0.76
C GLN A 64 47.26 -12.40 -1.97
N ALA A 65 47.64 -13.06 -3.07
CA ALA A 65 47.96 -12.37 -4.33
C ALA A 65 46.73 -11.65 -4.91
N GLN A 66 45.56 -12.30 -4.90
CA GLN A 66 44.29 -11.70 -5.33
C GLN A 66 43.91 -10.50 -4.45
N LEU A 67 44.06 -10.60 -3.13
CA LEU A 67 43.78 -9.50 -2.20
C LEU A 67 44.71 -8.29 -2.44
N ARG A 68 46.01 -8.53 -2.64
CA ARG A 68 46.97 -7.47 -2.98
C ARG A 68 46.61 -6.80 -4.31
N ARG A 69 46.25 -7.60 -5.32
CA ARG A 69 45.82 -7.08 -6.63
C ARG A 69 44.56 -6.22 -6.50
N ARG A 70 43.54 -6.73 -5.80
CA ARG A 70 42.31 -5.98 -5.52
C ARG A 70 42.60 -4.65 -4.85
N ALA A 71 43.44 -4.63 -3.81
CA ALA A 71 43.82 -3.39 -3.13
C ALA A 71 44.52 -2.40 -4.07
N ALA A 72 45.43 -2.86 -4.94
CA ALA A 72 46.11 -2.02 -5.92
C ALA A 72 45.14 -1.45 -6.98
N ILE A 73 44.21 -2.26 -7.48
CA ILE A 73 43.15 -1.81 -8.41
C ILE A 73 42.27 -0.76 -7.72
N THR A 74 41.82 -1.03 -6.50
CA THR A 74 41.01 -0.09 -5.70
C THR A 74 41.73 1.25 -5.54
N GLN A 75 43.00 1.24 -5.14
CA GLN A 75 43.78 2.47 -4.97
C GLN A 75 43.89 3.28 -6.29
N LYS A 76 44.12 2.60 -7.42
CA LYS A 76 44.19 3.27 -8.73
C LYS A 76 42.84 3.84 -9.16
N LEU A 77 41.74 3.13 -8.92
CA LEU A 77 40.39 3.64 -9.22
C LEU A 77 40.02 4.83 -8.33
N GLN A 78 40.36 4.80 -7.05
CA GLN A 78 40.22 5.94 -6.14
C GLN A 78 41.01 7.15 -6.64
N ALA A 79 42.26 6.96 -7.09
CA ALA A 79 43.07 8.04 -7.67
C ALA A 79 42.47 8.63 -8.96
N LEU A 80 41.64 7.86 -9.68
CA LEU A 80 40.87 8.31 -10.85
C LEU A 80 39.51 8.93 -10.50
N GLY A 81 39.21 9.14 -9.21
CA GLY A 81 37.96 9.76 -8.76
C GLY A 81 36.78 8.80 -8.60
N HIS A 82 37.03 7.49 -8.51
CA HIS A 82 35.97 6.48 -8.26
C HIS A 82 35.83 6.09 -6.77
N SER A 83 36.26 6.97 -5.86
CA SER A 83 36.31 6.65 -4.43
C SER A 83 34.94 6.34 -3.83
N GLU A 84 33.90 7.08 -4.23
CA GLU A 84 32.56 6.86 -3.70
C GLU A 84 31.93 5.55 -4.22
N GLU A 85 32.18 5.21 -5.48
CA GLU A 85 31.70 3.98 -6.11
C GLU A 85 32.32 2.75 -5.47
N ILE A 86 33.63 2.81 -5.16
CA ILE A 86 34.32 1.75 -4.43
C ILE A 86 33.72 1.59 -3.03
N ALA A 87 33.55 2.68 -2.28
CA ALA A 87 32.93 2.63 -0.95
C ALA A 87 31.52 2.04 -1.01
N TYR A 88 30.73 2.43 -2.02
CA TYR A 88 29.40 1.87 -2.28
C TYR A 88 29.42 0.35 -2.52
N LEU A 89 30.38 -0.15 -3.29
CA LEU A 89 30.56 -1.58 -3.55
C LEU A 89 31.00 -2.34 -2.28
N GLU A 90 31.86 -1.75 -1.46
CA GLU A 90 32.32 -2.34 -0.19
C GLU A 90 31.19 -2.45 0.84
N GLU A 91 30.32 -1.44 0.93
CA GLU A 91 29.12 -1.49 1.78
C GLU A 91 28.11 -2.58 1.36
N ASN A 92 28.14 -3.03 0.10
CA ASN A 92 27.11 -3.89 -0.50
C ASN A 92 27.72 -5.15 -1.14
N PRO A 93 28.25 -6.10 -0.35
CA PRO A 93 29.04 -7.23 -0.86
C PRO A 93 28.28 -8.11 -1.85
N VAL A 94 26.95 -8.25 -1.72
CA VAL A 94 26.12 -9.01 -2.67
C VAL A 94 26.14 -8.37 -4.06
N ARG A 95 26.03 -7.04 -4.14
CA ARG A 95 26.03 -6.30 -5.42
C ARG A 95 27.42 -6.13 -6.00
N ALA A 96 28.43 -6.20 -5.15
CA ALA A 96 29.82 -6.10 -5.56
C ALA A 96 30.42 -7.44 -5.95
N ARG A 97 29.69 -8.55 -5.82
CA ARG A 97 30.16 -9.88 -6.22
C ARG A 97 30.66 -9.88 -7.67
N ASP A 98 29.85 -9.41 -8.60
CA ASP A 98 30.20 -9.38 -10.02
C ASP A 98 31.48 -8.58 -10.28
N TYR A 99 31.71 -7.53 -9.48
CA TYR A 99 32.93 -6.71 -9.54
C TYR A 99 34.15 -7.40 -8.92
N TRP A 100 34.01 -7.98 -7.73
CA TRP A 100 35.11 -8.62 -7.02
C TRP A 100 35.51 -9.97 -7.62
N GLU A 101 34.58 -10.67 -8.27
CA GLU A 101 34.83 -11.94 -8.95
C GLU A 101 35.28 -11.74 -10.41
N HIS A 102 35.16 -10.52 -10.96
CA HIS A 102 35.60 -10.21 -12.31
C HIS A 102 37.04 -10.66 -12.56
N GLN A 103 37.29 -11.34 -13.68
CA GLN A 103 38.57 -12.01 -13.96
C GLN A 103 39.80 -11.08 -13.83
N ASP A 104 39.65 -9.81 -14.21
CA ASP A 104 40.75 -8.85 -14.14
C ASP A 104 41.06 -8.38 -12.71
N VAL A 105 40.08 -8.47 -11.81
CA VAL A 105 40.18 -8.10 -10.39
C VAL A 105 40.61 -9.30 -9.56
N SER A 106 40.06 -10.49 -9.85
CA SER A 106 40.32 -11.74 -9.14
C SER A 106 41.54 -12.51 -9.66
N SER A 107 42.35 -11.93 -10.55
CA SER A 107 43.60 -12.52 -11.01
C SER A 107 44.66 -12.57 -9.90
N SER A 108 45.48 -13.62 -9.87
CA SER A 108 46.63 -13.74 -8.96
C SER A 108 47.91 -13.09 -9.50
N ILE A 109 47.87 -12.52 -10.71
CA ILE A 109 49.01 -11.85 -11.33
C ILE A 109 49.19 -10.46 -10.69
N ALA A 110 50.42 -10.05 -10.40
CA ALA A 110 50.69 -8.71 -9.86
C ALA A 110 50.26 -7.62 -10.86
N LEU A 111 49.63 -6.55 -10.36
CA LEU A 111 49.14 -5.46 -11.20
C LEU A 111 50.28 -4.49 -11.56
N TYR A 112 50.62 -4.42 -12.84
CA TYR A 112 51.56 -3.41 -13.37
C TYR A 112 50.81 -2.22 -13.98
N ASP A 113 51.48 -1.08 -14.15
CA ASP A 113 50.86 0.15 -14.66
C ASP A 113 50.30 0.00 -16.09
N ASP A 114 51.03 -0.67 -16.99
CA ASP A 114 50.57 -0.89 -18.37
C ASP A 114 49.44 -1.92 -18.45
N GLU A 115 49.45 -2.90 -17.53
CA GLU A 115 48.34 -3.82 -17.37
C GLU A 115 47.09 -3.08 -16.88
N PHE A 116 47.24 -2.15 -15.93
CA PHE A 116 46.13 -1.33 -15.44
C PHE A 116 45.46 -0.54 -16.57
N LYS A 117 46.25 0.08 -17.46
CA LYS A 117 45.74 0.78 -18.66
C LYS A 117 44.92 -0.15 -19.57
N THR A 118 45.26 -1.44 -19.60
CA THR A 118 44.58 -2.45 -20.42
C THR A 118 43.30 -2.95 -19.77
N ILE A 119 43.26 -3.13 -18.44
CA ILE A 119 42.06 -3.60 -17.72
C ILE A 119 41.05 -2.48 -17.46
N TYR A 120 41.50 -1.23 -17.30
CA TYR A 120 40.64 -0.11 -16.91
C TYR A 120 39.43 0.11 -17.83
N PRO A 121 39.57 0.07 -19.17
CA PRO A 121 38.42 0.19 -20.07
C PRO A 121 37.33 -0.86 -19.83
N ARG A 122 37.68 -2.06 -19.32
CA ARG A 122 36.73 -3.11 -18.96
C ARG A 122 36.08 -2.91 -17.60
N LEU A 123 36.81 -2.30 -16.65
CA LEU A 123 36.29 -1.97 -15.33
C LEU A 123 35.42 -0.70 -15.34
N LYS A 124 35.66 0.22 -16.28
CA LYS A 124 34.96 1.52 -16.34
C LYS A 124 33.43 1.37 -16.43
N PRO A 125 32.83 0.52 -17.28
CA PRO A 125 31.38 0.34 -17.31
C PRO A 125 30.79 -0.11 -15.96
N MET A 126 31.54 -0.91 -15.20
CA MET A 126 31.11 -1.35 -13.86
C MET A 126 31.12 -0.19 -12.86
N MET A 127 32.13 0.71 -12.96
CA MET A 127 32.18 1.94 -12.16
C MET A 127 31.07 2.92 -12.55
N ASP A 128 30.80 3.09 -13.85
CA ASP A 128 29.71 3.94 -14.33
C ASP A 128 28.34 3.43 -13.81
N MET A 129 28.12 2.11 -13.85
CA MET A 129 26.92 1.49 -13.27
C MET A 129 26.84 1.66 -11.75
N ALA A 130 27.96 1.51 -11.04
CA ALA A 130 28.02 1.75 -9.59
C ALA A 130 27.70 3.22 -9.25
N ARG A 131 28.23 4.16 -10.04
CA ARG A 131 27.96 5.60 -9.94
C ARG A 131 26.49 5.91 -10.15
N GLU A 132 25.86 5.34 -11.18
CA GLU A 132 24.43 5.52 -11.45
C GLU A 132 23.58 5.00 -10.28
N LYS A 133 23.87 3.79 -9.78
CA LYS A 133 23.18 3.20 -8.63
C LYS A 133 23.39 4.01 -7.35
N LEU A 134 24.60 4.52 -7.11
CA LEU A 134 24.92 5.39 -5.99
C LEU A 134 24.14 6.71 -6.08
N ASN A 135 24.14 7.35 -7.25
CA ASN A 135 23.40 8.59 -7.50
C ASN A 135 21.89 8.39 -7.33
N ALA A 136 21.35 7.26 -7.81
CA ALA A 136 19.95 6.91 -7.57
C ALA A 136 19.65 6.72 -6.07
N ARG A 137 20.54 6.09 -5.30
CA ARG A 137 20.41 5.95 -3.83
C ARG A 137 20.47 7.31 -3.14
N LYS A 138 21.42 8.17 -3.53
CA LYS A 138 21.58 9.54 -3.05
C LYS A 138 20.31 10.37 -3.32
N GLN A 139 19.78 10.30 -4.54
CA GLN A 139 18.53 10.98 -4.91
C GLN A 139 17.32 10.48 -4.11
N ARG A 140 17.18 9.15 -3.93
CA ARG A 140 16.10 8.58 -3.11
C ARG A 140 16.15 9.08 -1.67
N ARG A 141 17.34 9.14 -1.07
CA ARG A 141 17.53 9.69 0.28
C ARG A 141 17.13 11.16 0.35
N LEU A 142 17.60 11.98 -0.61
CA LEU A 142 17.25 13.39 -0.69
C LEU A 142 15.73 13.60 -0.84
N ASN A 143 15.09 12.86 -1.74
CA ASN A 143 13.65 12.95 -1.94
C ASN A 143 12.88 12.48 -0.70
N SER A 144 13.34 11.42 -0.02
CA SER A 144 12.74 10.99 1.25
C SER A 144 12.80 12.10 2.31
N THR A 145 13.93 12.80 2.46
CA THR A 145 14.05 13.96 3.37
C THR A 145 13.11 15.10 2.96
N ARG A 146 13.02 15.41 1.66
CA ARG A 146 12.10 16.45 1.15
C ARG A 146 10.63 16.11 1.42
N LEU A 147 10.24 14.85 1.20
CA LEU A 147 8.89 14.37 1.47
C LEU A 147 8.56 14.40 2.96
N GLN A 148 9.53 14.10 3.84
CA GLN A 148 9.34 14.24 5.28
C GLN A 148 9.09 15.69 5.69
N ILE A 149 9.78 16.66 5.09
CA ILE A 149 9.54 18.08 5.34
C ILE A 149 8.15 18.48 4.85
N LEU A 150 7.78 18.07 3.63
CA LEU A 150 6.44 18.33 3.09
C LEU A 150 5.33 17.72 3.96
N SER A 151 5.53 16.50 4.46
CA SER A 151 4.61 15.83 5.39
C SER A 151 4.40 16.65 6.65
N LYS A 152 5.48 17.16 7.26
CA LYS A 152 5.40 18.02 8.46
C LYS A 152 4.66 19.33 8.17
N LEU A 153 4.91 19.95 7.01
CA LEU A 153 4.20 21.17 6.62
C LEU A 153 2.70 20.91 6.43
N LEU A 154 2.33 19.78 5.83
CA LEU A 154 0.95 19.37 5.65
C LEU A 154 0.26 19.07 7.00
N GLU A 155 0.93 18.35 7.90
CA GLU A 155 0.42 18.09 9.25
C GLU A 155 0.20 19.39 10.02
N GLN A 156 1.16 20.31 9.99
CA GLN A 156 1.02 21.62 10.63
C GLN A 156 -0.17 22.40 10.05
N HIS A 157 -0.32 22.41 8.72
CA HIS A 157 -1.45 23.05 8.07
C HIS A 157 -2.80 22.43 8.46
N ALA A 158 -2.86 21.10 8.59
CA ALA A 158 -4.06 20.40 9.03
C ALA A 158 -4.45 20.77 10.47
N ILE A 159 -3.47 20.98 11.35
CA ILE A 159 -3.70 21.45 12.73
C ILE A 159 -4.21 22.89 12.75
N GLU A 160 -3.62 23.78 11.94
CA GLU A 160 -4.01 25.21 11.86
C GLU A 160 -5.36 25.42 11.16
N SER A 161 -5.76 24.49 10.28
CA SER A 161 -7.00 24.54 9.51
C SER A 161 -7.76 23.21 9.62
N PRO A 162 -8.28 22.86 10.82
CA PRO A 162 -8.87 21.55 11.12
C PRO A 162 -10.18 21.26 10.36
N SER A 163 -10.74 22.27 9.71
CA SER A 163 -11.93 22.17 8.87
C SER A 163 -11.55 22.43 7.43
N LYS A 164 -11.23 21.36 6.69
CA LYS A 164 -11.28 21.26 5.22
C LYS A 164 -10.62 19.95 4.76
N MET A 165 -11.24 19.30 3.77
CA MET A 165 -10.63 18.24 2.97
C MET A 165 -9.24 18.70 2.51
N SER A 166 -8.18 18.00 2.91
CA SER A 166 -6.81 18.34 2.55
C SER A 166 -6.26 17.31 1.56
N PRO A 167 -5.41 17.74 0.60
CA PRO A 167 -4.72 16.81 -0.27
C PRO A 167 -3.87 15.83 0.55
N SER A 168 -3.67 14.64 0.01
CA SER A 168 -2.65 13.71 0.52
C SER A 168 -1.23 14.22 0.28
N LEU A 169 -0.24 13.50 0.84
CA LEU A 169 1.15 13.80 0.55
C LEU A 169 1.46 13.51 -0.93
N ALA A 170 0.91 12.43 -1.50
CA ALA A 170 1.02 12.14 -2.92
C ALA A 170 0.36 13.21 -3.81
N ASP A 171 -0.83 13.68 -3.46
CA ASP A 171 -1.50 14.76 -4.19
C ASP A 171 -0.60 16.01 -4.29
N LEU A 172 -0.01 16.42 -3.18
CA LEU A 172 0.92 17.56 -3.14
C LEU A 172 2.21 17.27 -3.90
N ALA A 173 2.82 16.09 -3.71
CA ALA A 173 4.08 15.72 -4.36
C ALA A 173 4.00 15.80 -5.89
N PHE A 174 2.82 15.56 -6.45
CA PHE A 174 2.56 15.60 -7.89
C PHE A 174 2.12 16.98 -8.41
N MET A 175 1.99 17.98 -7.55
CA MET A 175 1.76 19.36 -8.00
C MET A 175 3.00 19.92 -8.71
N PRO A 176 2.85 20.72 -9.78
CA PRO A 176 3.98 21.22 -10.56
C PRO A 176 5.05 21.94 -9.72
N GLU A 177 4.63 22.73 -8.73
CA GLU A 177 5.50 23.52 -7.87
C GLU A 177 6.40 22.64 -7.00
N ILE A 178 5.82 21.59 -6.42
CA ILE A 178 6.53 20.65 -5.53
C ILE A 178 7.36 19.66 -6.36
N MET A 179 6.81 19.17 -7.47
CA MET A 179 7.51 18.27 -8.37
C MET A 179 8.78 18.93 -8.95
N LYS A 180 8.76 20.25 -9.17
CA LYS A 180 9.95 21.01 -9.56
C LYS A 180 11.06 20.92 -8.51
N ILE A 181 10.72 20.97 -7.22
CA ILE A 181 11.69 20.82 -6.11
C ILE A 181 12.19 19.37 -6.03
N LEU A 182 11.29 18.39 -6.13
CA LEU A 182 11.64 16.96 -6.07
C LEU A 182 12.54 16.52 -7.24
N LYS A 183 12.43 17.16 -8.41
CA LYS A 183 13.26 16.90 -9.59
C LYS A 183 14.67 17.49 -9.53
N ILE A 184 15.01 18.31 -8.53
CA ILE A 184 16.36 18.84 -8.36
C ILE A 184 17.32 17.69 -8.03
N LYS A 185 18.25 17.41 -8.95
CA LYS A 185 19.25 16.33 -8.87
C LYS A 185 20.53 16.70 -8.11
N ASP A 186 20.66 17.95 -7.67
CA ASP A 186 21.82 18.40 -6.91
C ASP A 186 21.78 17.82 -5.48
N VAL A 187 22.50 16.72 -5.29
CA VAL A 187 22.62 16.01 -4.01
C VAL A 187 23.40 16.84 -2.99
N ASN A 188 24.26 17.75 -3.45
CA ASN A 188 25.09 18.59 -2.57
C ASN A 188 24.35 19.85 -2.10
N ARG A 189 23.11 20.06 -2.56
CA ARG A 189 22.29 21.19 -2.11
C ARG A 189 21.76 20.94 -0.70
N TYR A 190 22.47 21.49 0.28
CA TYR A 190 22.12 21.38 1.71
C TYR A 190 20.86 22.15 2.13
N SER A 191 20.44 23.16 1.36
CA SER A 191 19.37 24.07 1.78
C SER A 191 17.97 23.55 1.40
N VAL A 192 17.52 22.51 2.10
CA VAL A 192 16.15 22.00 1.92
C VAL A 192 15.12 22.99 2.52
N ASP A 193 15.47 23.67 3.60
CA ASP A 193 14.52 24.55 4.32
C ASP A 193 14.09 25.79 3.51
N VAL A 194 15.01 26.38 2.74
CA VAL A 194 14.71 27.58 1.93
C VAL A 194 13.73 27.26 0.81
N ASP A 195 13.89 26.10 0.17
CA ASP A 195 13.01 25.66 -0.91
C ASP A 195 11.58 25.43 -0.40
N PHE A 196 11.44 24.89 0.82
CA PHE A 196 10.15 24.59 1.42
C PHE A 196 9.51 25.78 2.16
N ALA A 197 10.26 26.83 2.51
CA ALA A 197 9.69 28.05 3.08
C ALA A 197 8.72 28.77 2.13
N ALA A 198 9.02 28.75 0.82
CA ALA A 198 8.09 29.26 -0.20
C ALA A 198 6.83 28.37 -0.31
N ILE A 199 7.01 27.05 -0.29
CA ILE A 199 5.90 26.08 -0.32
C ILE A 199 5.00 26.25 0.90
N GLN A 200 5.55 26.43 2.10
CA GLN A 200 4.77 26.66 3.32
C GLN A 200 3.81 27.85 3.17
N LYS A 201 4.30 28.96 2.60
CA LYS A 201 3.45 30.15 2.33
C LYS A 201 2.40 29.90 1.26
N MET A 202 2.70 29.03 0.29
CA MET A 202 1.78 28.69 -0.81
C MET A 202 0.79 27.56 -0.45
N LEU A 203 1.06 26.80 0.60
CA LEU A 203 0.32 25.58 0.93
C LEU A 203 -1.20 25.80 1.05
N PRO A 204 -1.71 26.86 1.71
CA PRO A 204 -3.15 27.11 1.74
C PRO A 204 -3.79 27.31 0.35
N LYS A 205 -3.05 27.96 -0.56
CA LYS A 205 -3.48 28.17 -1.95
C LYS A 205 -3.48 26.84 -2.71
N LEU A 206 -2.41 26.06 -2.61
CA LEU A 206 -2.29 24.74 -3.26
C LEU A 206 -3.40 23.78 -2.82
N CYS A 207 -3.69 23.71 -1.51
CA CYS A 207 -4.80 22.91 -0.99
C CYS A 207 -6.17 23.35 -1.52
N LYS A 208 -6.39 24.67 -1.68
CA LYS A 208 -7.63 25.22 -2.24
C LYS A 208 -7.77 24.89 -3.73
N GLU A 209 -6.69 25.02 -4.50
CA GLU A 209 -6.66 24.73 -5.93
C GLU A 209 -6.88 23.24 -6.20
N TRP A 210 -6.23 22.37 -5.43
CA TRP A 210 -6.49 20.94 -5.46
C TRP A 210 -7.95 20.61 -5.19
N ARG A 211 -8.52 21.14 -4.10
CA ARG A 211 -9.91 20.87 -3.74
C ARG A 211 -10.86 21.30 -4.85
N ARG A 212 -10.65 22.50 -5.42
CA ARG A 212 -11.44 22.99 -6.56
C ARG A 212 -11.33 22.04 -7.75
N SER A 213 -10.12 21.60 -8.10
CA SER A 213 -9.92 20.67 -9.21
C SER A 213 -10.63 19.33 -8.98
N GLN A 214 -10.57 18.76 -7.77
CA GLN A 214 -11.28 17.51 -7.49
C GLN A 214 -12.80 17.69 -7.47
N GLN A 215 -13.30 18.83 -6.98
CA GLN A 215 -14.72 19.18 -7.06
C GLN A 215 -15.19 19.30 -8.52
N GLU A 216 -14.42 19.94 -9.39
CA GLU A 216 -14.74 20.04 -10.82
C GLU A 216 -14.78 18.65 -11.48
N ARG A 217 -13.84 17.75 -11.14
CA ARG A 217 -13.85 16.35 -11.61
C ARG A 217 -15.08 15.58 -11.14
N LEU A 218 -15.47 15.72 -9.87
CA LEU A 218 -16.70 15.09 -9.36
C LEU A 218 -17.95 15.68 -10.02
N ALA A 219 -18.01 17.00 -10.22
CA ALA A 219 -19.13 17.63 -10.91
C ALA A 219 -19.25 17.16 -12.38
N ALA A 220 -18.12 16.88 -13.05
CA ALA A 220 -18.12 16.39 -14.42
C ALA A 220 -18.72 14.98 -14.59
N ILE A 221 -18.68 14.15 -13.54
CA ILE A 221 -19.30 12.80 -13.55
C ILE A 221 -20.75 12.79 -13.06
N MET A 222 -21.26 13.91 -12.54
CA MET A 222 -22.66 14.05 -12.13
C MET A 222 -23.59 14.14 -13.34
N PRO A 223 -24.89 13.82 -13.18
CA PRO A 223 -25.91 14.05 -14.21
C PRO A 223 -25.91 15.49 -14.75
N LYS A 224 -26.21 15.63 -16.05
CA LYS A 224 -26.30 16.95 -16.71
C LYS A 224 -27.25 17.87 -15.96
N GLY A 225 -26.85 19.13 -15.80
CA GLY A 225 -27.61 20.15 -15.06
C GLY A 225 -27.18 20.31 -13.61
N LEU A 226 -26.48 19.32 -13.04
CA LEU A 226 -25.79 19.48 -11.76
C LEU A 226 -24.39 20.09 -11.98
N ASN A 227 -23.89 20.78 -10.96
CA ASN A 227 -22.60 21.47 -11.00
C ASN A 227 -21.93 21.42 -9.62
N VAL A 228 -20.78 22.09 -9.46
CA VAL A 228 -19.99 22.08 -8.22
C VAL A 228 -20.80 22.49 -6.97
N SER A 229 -21.77 23.41 -7.08
CA SER A 229 -22.59 23.81 -5.91
C SER A 229 -23.50 22.69 -5.42
N HIS A 230 -23.80 21.70 -6.26
CA HIS A 230 -24.66 20.57 -5.93
C HIS A 230 -23.91 19.43 -5.23
N LEU A 231 -22.58 19.50 -5.14
CA LEU A 231 -21.79 18.52 -4.38
C LEU A 231 -22.12 18.53 -2.89
N CYS A 232 -22.51 19.69 -2.34
CA CYS A 232 -22.86 19.82 -0.94
C CYS A 232 -24.28 19.33 -0.62
N LEU A 233 -25.04 18.84 -1.60
CA LEU A 233 -26.39 18.32 -1.36
C LEU A 233 -26.34 16.94 -0.71
N ALA A 234 -27.34 16.64 0.12
CA ALA A 234 -27.49 15.34 0.79
C ALA A 234 -27.63 14.17 -0.20
N MET A 235 -27.94 14.44 -1.47
CA MET A 235 -28.04 13.44 -2.54
C MET A 235 -26.74 13.20 -3.32
N ALA A 236 -25.65 13.91 -3.00
CA ALA A 236 -24.38 13.79 -3.71
C ALA A 236 -23.60 12.53 -3.30
N TYR A 237 -23.93 11.41 -3.94
CA TYR A 237 -23.29 10.10 -3.71
C TYR A 237 -22.52 9.60 -4.94
N PHE A 238 -21.35 9.04 -4.66
CA PHE A 238 -20.45 8.46 -5.63
C PHE A 238 -20.24 6.97 -5.34
N GLN A 239 -19.75 6.25 -6.33
CA GLN A 239 -19.36 4.85 -6.23
C GLN A 239 -17.87 4.72 -6.54
N CYS A 240 -17.15 4.01 -5.68
CA CYS A 240 -15.79 3.55 -5.96
C CYS A 240 -15.87 2.17 -6.60
N ASP A 241 -15.04 1.88 -7.60
CA ASP A 241 -15.04 0.58 -8.29
C ASP A 241 -14.61 -0.59 -7.38
N ASP A 242 -13.82 -0.31 -6.34
CA ASP A 242 -13.30 -1.34 -5.44
C ASP A 242 -14.20 -1.63 -4.24
N CYS A 243 -15.14 -0.72 -3.94
CA CYS A 243 -16.01 -0.84 -2.77
C CYS A 243 -17.45 -1.03 -3.23
N PRO A 244 -18.28 -1.81 -2.53
CA PRO A 244 -19.68 -2.02 -2.91
C PRO A 244 -20.61 -0.90 -2.42
N GLY A 245 -20.20 -0.13 -1.41
CA GLY A 245 -21.04 0.88 -0.77
C GLY A 245 -20.99 2.25 -1.46
N PRO A 246 -22.06 3.05 -1.36
CA PRO A 246 -22.05 4.44 -1.82
C PRO A 246 -21.21 5.31 -0.89
N ILE A 247 -20.63 6.37 -1.44
CA ILE A 247 -19.75 7.29 -0.70
C ILE A 247 -20.27 8.70 -0.89
N GLY A 248 -20.66 9.35 0.22
CA GLY A 248 -21.15 10.73 0.19
C GLY A 248 -20.02 11.75 0.01
N TYR A 249 -20.34 12.91 -0.56
CA TYR A 249 -19.49 14.09 -0.46
C TYR A 249 -19.53 14.68 0.97
N PRO A 250 -18.40 15.19 1.52
CA PRO A 250 -17.06 15.25 0.94
C PRO A 250 -16.19 14.01 1.16
N ASN A 251 -16.72 12.96 1.78
CA ASN A 251 -15.93 11.80 2.25
C ASN A 251 -15.24 11.02 1.13
N ILE A 252 -15.73 11.12 -0.10
CA ILE A 252 -15.08 10.54 -1.28
C ILE A 252 -13.61 10.98 -1.43
N PHE A 253 -13.21 12.15 -0.93
CA PHE A 253 -11.81 12.58 -0.95
C PHE A 253 -10.90 11.84 0.04
N SER A 254 -11.48 11.30 1.12
CA SER A 254 -10.74 10.50 2.11
C SER A 254 -10.82 9.01 1.82
N HIS A 255 -11.50 8.59 0.75
CA HIS A 255 -11.72 7.18 0.46
C HIS A 255 -10.42 6.48 0.04
N GLN A 256 -10.01 5.47 0.80
CA GLN A 256 -8.68 4.86 0.72
C GLN A 256 -8.39 4.20 -0.64
N CYS A 257 -9.40 3.59 -1.29
CA CYS A 257 -9.22 2.94 -2.59
C CYS A 257 -8.76 3.91 -3.70
N LEU A 258 -9.05 5.20 -3.56
CA LEU A 258 -8.66 6.24 -4.52
C LEU A 258 -7.24 6.75 -4.31
N ARG A 259 -6.56 6.31 -3.25
CA ARG A 259 -5.19 6.68 -2.88
C ARG A 259 -4.27 5.47 -2.69
N THR A 260 -4.82 4.25 -2.68
CA THR A 260 -4.03 3.05 -2.44
C THR A 260 -3.14 2.75 -3.63
N LEU A 261 -1.85 2.58 -3.37
CA LEU A 261 -0.87 2.20 -4.39
C LEU A 261 -1.19 0.80 -4.95
N ARG A 262 -1.38 0.68 -6.26
CA ARG A 262 -1.79 -0.59 -6.84
C ARG A 262 -0.69 -1.65 -6.88
N PRO A 263 -1.06 -2.93 -6.92
CA PRO A 263 -0.14 -3.98 -7.36
C PRO A 263 0.35 -3.68 -8.78
N GLY A 264 1.66 -3.70 -9.01
CA GLY A 264 2.26 -3.50 -10.34
C GLY A 264 3.30 -2.38 -10.41
N TYR A 265 3.26 -1.41 -9.50
CA TYR A 265 4.29 -0.37 -9.42
C TYR A 265 5.67 -0.95 -9.04
N ARG A 266 5.70 -2.02 -8.24
CA ARG A 266 6.96 -2.59 -7.70
C ARG A 266 7.98 -3.03 -8.76
N ASN A 267 7.56 -3.33 -9.98
CA ASN A 267 8.45 -3.84 -11.04
C ASN A 267 8.85 -2.77 -12.06
N ARG A 268 8.38 -1.53 -11.91
CA ARG A 268 8.69 -0.44 -12.84
C ARG A 268 9.85 0.39 -12.33
N GLU A 269 10.75 0.76 -13.23
CA GLU A 269 11.95 1.52 -12.87
C GLU A 269 11.83 3.04 -13.05
N ASP A 270 10.69 3.53 -13.53
CA ASP A 270 10.51 4.96 -13.79
C ASP A 270 10.48 5.79 -12.49
N ASP A 271 10.94 7.04 -12.59
CA ASP A 271 11.11 7.92 -11.44
C ASP A 271 9.78 8.24 -10.74
N VAL A 272 8.67 8.23 -11.50
CA VAL A 272 7.32 8.47 -10.98
C VAL A 272 6.87 7.31 -10.10
N VAL A 273 7.03 6.08 -10.58
CA VAL A 273 6.71 4.87 -9.82
C VAL A 273 7.57 4.78 -8.56
N ARG A 274 8.86 5.10 -8.64
CA ARG A 274 9.74 5.13 -7.45
C ARG A 274 9.28 6.16 -6.42
N LEU A 275 8.78 7.31 -6.88
CA LEU A 275 8.22 8.33 -6.01
C LEU A 275 6.94 7.82 -5.32
N LEU A 276 6.01 7.24 -6.08
CA LEU A 276 4.79 6.61 -5.55
C LEU A 276 5.09 5.50 -4.54
N ASP A 277 6.04 4.62 -4.85
CA ASP A 277 6.49 3.56 -3.94
C ASP A 277 7.08 4.13 -2.65
N SER A 278 7.83 5.24 -2.74
CA SER A 278 8.37 5.92 -1.54
C SER A 278 7.30 6.63 -0.70
N LEU A 279 6.19 7.02 -1.32
CA LEU A 279 5.04 7.64 -0.64
C LEU A 279 4.12 6.59 -0.03
N GLY A 280 4.04 5.39 -0.63
CA GLY A 280 3.11 4.34 -0.24
C GLY A 280 1.66 4.61 -0.67
N GLU A 281 1.41 5.67 -1.43
CA GLU A 281 0.09 6.11 -1.90
C GLU A 281 0.17 6.75 -3.30
N GLU A 282 -0.98 6.74 -3.98
CA GLU A 282 -1.24 7.43 -5.25
C GLU A 282 -1.96 8.77 -5.01
N PRO A 283 -1.74 9.78 -5.87
CA PRO A 283 -2.62 10.94 -5.94
C PRO A 283 -4.08 10.52 -6.12
N TRP A 284 -5.00 11.31 -5.57
CA TRP A 284 -6.41 10.98 -5.56
C TRP A 284 -6.96 10.76 -6.97
N ASN A 285 -7.52 9.57 -7.20
CA ASN A 285 -8.11 9.16 -8.48
C ASN A 285 -7.17 9.40 -9.68
N MET A 286 -5.91 8.97 -9.55
CA MET A 286 -4.91 9.07 -10.63
C MET A 286 -5.33 8.22 -11.85
N GLU A 287 -5.32 8.85 -13.03
CA GLU A 287 -5.55 8.17 -14.31
C GLU A 287 -4.51 7.06 -14.55
N PRO A 288 -4.88 5.95 -15.24
CA PRO A 288 -6.12 5.74 -15.99
C PRO A 288 -7.30 5.19 -15.17
N ARG A 289 -7.25 5.18 -13.82
CA ARG A 289 -8.50 4.95 -13.06
C ARG A 289 -9.40 6.14 -13.26
N SER A 290 -10.51 5.95 -13.95
CA SER A 290 -11.74 6.62 -13.52
C SER A 290 -12.41 5.71 -12.51
N GLY A 291 -11.81 5.57 -11.31
CA GLY A 291 -12.29 4.65 -10.28
C GLY A 291 -13.51 5.14 -9.51
N VAL A 292 -14.09 6.26 -9.95
CA VAL A 292 -15.20 6.96 -9.32
C VAL A 292 -16.28 7.19 -10.35
N THR A 293 -17.50 6.79 -10.02
CA THR A 293 -18.70 7.03 -10.83
C THR A 293 -19.79 7.67 -9.98
N TRP A 294 -20.78 8.28 -10.61
CA TRP A 294 -21.97 8.77 -9.91
C TRP A 294 -22.86 7.60 -9.49
N ASN A 295 -23.21 7.50 -8.21
CA ASN A 295 -24.09 6.44 -7.75
C ASN A 295 -25.57 6.87 -7.91
N ILE A 296 -26.16 6.56 -9.06
CA ILE A 296 -27.54 6.92 -9.38
C ILE A 296 -28.56 6.33 -8.39
N ASN A 297 -28.34 5.09 -7.92
CA ASN A 297 -29.25 4.41 -7.01
C ASN A 297 -29.23 5.05 -5.62
N ALA A 298 -28.04 5.34 -5.08
CA ALA A 298 -27.88 6.02 -3.81
C ALA A 298 -28.46 7.43 -3.86
N ALA A 299 -28.20 8.18 -4.93
CA ALA A 299 -28.77 9.51 -5.12
C ALA A 299 -30.30 9.49 -5.17
N ALA A 300 -30.91 8.53 -5.88
CA ALA A 300 -32.36 8.36 -5.93
C ALA A 300 -32.94 8.03 -4.54
N CYS A 301 -32.34 7.09 -3.80
CA CYS A 301 -32.77 6.77 -2.44
C CYS A 301 -32.60 7.95 -1.48
N ALA A 302 -31.53 8.74 -1.63
CA ALA A 302 -31.31 9.95 -0.85
C ALA A 302 -32.41 10.99 -1.07
N VAL A 303 -32.88 11.17 -2.31
CA VAL A 303 -34.00 12.05 -2.62
C VAL A 303 -35.26 11.63 -1.85
N ASP A 304 -35.58 10.32 -1.81
CA ASP A 304 -36.76 9.82 -1.09
C ASP A 304 -36.63 9.97 0.43
N VAL A 305 -35.43 9.71 0.97
CA VAL A 305 -35.12 9.90 2.39
C VAL A 305 -35.23 11.37 2.80
N VAL A 306 -34.65 12.29 2.02
CA VAL A 306 -34.72 13.75 2.25
C VAL A 306 -36.18 14.24 2.25
N ARG A 307 -36.99 13.76 1.30
CA ARG A 307 -38.44 14.06 1.25
C ARG A 307 -39.18 13.53 2.47
N ALA A 308 -38.86 12.31 2.92
CA ALA A 308 -39.47 11.74 4.11
C ALA A 308 -39.14 12.54 5.37
N VAL A 309 -37.96 13.15 5.45
CA VAL A 309 -37.57 14.10 6.51
C VAL A 309 -38.30 15.45 6.38
N GLY A 310 -38.99 15.71 5.27
CA GLY A 310 -39.72 16.95 5.03
C GLY A 310 -38.85 18.09 4.47
N LEU A 311 -37.66 17.77 3.97
CA LEU A 311 -36.74 18.72 3.36
C LEU A 311 -36.81 18.68 1.83
N SER A 312 -36.32 19.74 1.18
CA SER A 312 -36.22 19.84 -0.29
C SER A 312 -34.95 19.14 -0.78
N PRO A 313 -35.04 18.10 -1.65
CA PRO A 313 -33.84 17.45 -2.23
C PRO A 313 -32.97 18.37 -3.09
N ARG A 314 -33.51 19.53 -3.51
CA ARG A 314 -32.77 20.50 -4.33
C ARG A 314 -31.78 21.32 -3.52
N ASP A 315 -32.03 21.47 -2.22
CA ASP A 315 -31.34 22.45 -1.38
C ASP A 315 -30.78 21.82 -0.10
N ALA A 316 -31.32 20.67 0.34
CA ALA A 316 -30.92 20.02 1.57
C ALA A 316 -29.47 19.52 1.49
N THR A 317 -28.66 19.96 2.44
CA THR A 317 -27.29 19.51 2.68
C THR A 317 -27.26 18.36 3.71
N PRO A 318 -26.17 17.58 3.80
CA PRO A 318 -25.98 16.63 4.90
C PRO A 318 -26.13 17.29 6.29
N GLU A 319 -25.66 18.53 6.44
CA GLU A 319 -25.79 19.30 7.67
C GLU A 319 -27.24 19.74 7.97
N ASP A 320 -28.08 19.91 6.95
CA ASP A 320 -29.52 20.13 7.15
C ASP A 320 -30.20 18.83 7.62
N MET A 321 -29.83 17.69 7.02
CA MET A 321 -30.33 16.37 7.43
C MET A 321 -29.95 16.04 8.88
N ASP A 322 -28.70 16.30 9.26
CA ASP A 322 -28.23 16.10 10.64
C ASP A 322 -28.89 17.06 11.65
N ARG A 323 -29.40 18.21 11.21
CA ARG A 323 -30.11 19.20 12.05
C ARG A 323 -31.61 19.02 12.12
N ALA A 324 -32.21 18.18 11.27
CA ALA A 324 -33.66 18.07 11.14
C ALA A 324 -34.37 17.46 12.38
N ASP A 325 -33.63 17.09 13.44
CA ASP A 325 -34.14 16.41 14.64
C ASP A 325 -34.93 15.13 14.30
N VAL A 326 -34.53 14.47 13.20
CA VAL A 326 -35.07 13.18 12.75
C VAL A 326 -34.01 12.11 12.95
N ASP A 327 -34.00 11.52 14.14
CA ASP A 327 -33.03 10.47 14.49
C ASP A 327 -33.30 9.16 13.73
N TRP A 328 -34.57 8.85 13.45
CA TRP A 328 -34.98 7.55 12.93
C TRP A 328 -36.06 7.62 11.85
N LEU A 329 -35.84 6.85 10.78
CA LEU A 329 -36.76 6.64 9.68
C LEU A 329 -37.22 5.18 9.62
N GLU A 330 -38.53 4.98 9.56
CA GLU A 330 -39.19 3.67 9.40
C GLU A 330 -39.30 3.32 7.91
N CYS A 331 -38.84 2.13 7.52
CA CYS A 331 -39.11 1.56 6.20
C CYS A 331 -40.46 0.81 6.21
N LEU A 332 -41.50 1.43 5.64
CA LEU A 332 -42.85 0.86 5.60
C LEU A 332 -42.94 -0.38 4.70
N THR A 333 -42.08 -0.48 3.67
CA THR A 333 -42.00 -1.66 2.80
C THR A 333 -41.48 -2.89 3.56
N CYS A 334 -40.63 -2.70 4.57
CA CYS A 334 -40.06 -3.76 5.40
C CYS A 334 -40.87 -4.07 6.67
N ARG A 335 -42.01 -3.41 6.87
CA ARG A 335 -42.85 -3.61 8.05
C ARG A 335 -43.41 -5.03 8.07
N ASP A 336 -43.29 -5.72 9.20
CA ASP A 336 -43.89 -7.04 9.42
C ASP A 336 -45.20 -6.87 10.21
N PRO A 337 -46.37 -6.96 9.54
CA PRO A 337 -47.66 -6.74 10.20
C PRO A 337 -48.01 -7.88 11.17
N VAL A 338 -47.49 -9.09 10.94
CA VAL A 338 -47.80 -10.28 11.77
C VAL A 338 -47.04 -10.19 13.08
N LYS A 339 -45.75 -9.86 13.02
CA LYS A 339 -44.91 -9.73 14.21
C LYS A 339 -45.03 -8.39 14.91
N GLN A 340 -45.79 -7.46 14.32
CA GLN A 340 -45.88 -6.07 14.78
C GLN A 340 -44.49 -5.48 14.98
N ARG A 341 -43.64 -5.56 13.96
CA ARG A 341 -42.25 -5.08 14.02
C ARG A 341 -41.97 -4.19 12.83
N SER A 342 -41.16 -3.17 13.06
CA SER A 342 -40.67 -2.34 11.98
C SER A 342 -39.17 -2.15 12.03
N ARG A 343 -38.60 -1.91 10.85
CA ARG A 343 -37.17 -1.63 10.70
C ARG A 343 -36.99 -0.13 10.63
N VAL A 344 -36.16 0.37 11.51
CA VAL A 344 -35.83 1.79 11.59
C VAL A 344 -34.34 1.99 11.32
N TYR A 345 -34.02 3.14 10.75
CA TYR A 345 -32.67 3.46 10.28
C TYR A 345 -32.40 4.96 10.46
N GLN A 346 -31.17 5.30 10.83
CA GLN A 346 -30.67 6.67 10.63
C GLN A 346 -30.62 7.00 9.14
N TRP A 347 -30.69 8.28 8.77
CA TRP A 347 -30.92 8.69 7.38
C TRP A 347 -29.84 8.19 6.40
N ARG A 348 -28.55 8.16 6.78
CA ARG A 348 -27.47 7.62 5.93
C ARG A 348 -27.65 6.12 5.69
N THR A 349 -27.97 5.40 6.75
CA THR A 349 -28.25 3.95 6.76
C THR A 349 -29.53 3.61 5.97
N ALA A 350 -30.53 4.50 6.02
CA ALA A 350 -31.76 4.40 5.25
C ALA A 350 -31.48 4.44 3.75
N ILE A 351 -30.54 5.27 3.29
CA ILE A 351 -30.14 5.34 1.87
C ILE A 351 -29.57 3.99 1.40
N VAL A 352 -28.62 3.43 2.16
CA VAL A 352 -28.03 2.11 1.85
C VAL A 352 -29.11 1.02 1.86
N HIS A 353 -30.04 1.06 2.82
CA HIS A 353 -31.17 0.15 2.85
C HIS A 353 -32.08 0.30 1.62
N GLY A 354 -32.37 1.53 1.20
CA GLY A 354 -33.15 1.85 0.02
C GLY A 354 -32.52 1.31 -1.28
N MET A 355 -31.19 1.30 -1.38
CA MET A 355 -30.50 0.72 -2.53
C MET A 355 -30.76 -0.79 -2.66
N ASN A 356 -30.83 -1.53 -1.54
CA ASN A 356 -31.18 -2.95 -1.57
C ASN A 356 -32.60 -3.17 -2.09
N HIS A 357 -33.51 -2.26 -1.75
CA HIS A 357 -34.88 -2.22 -2.24
C HIS A 357 -34.95 -2.00 -3.77
N LEU A 358 -34.17 -1.05 -4.30
CA LEU A 358 -34.06 -0.83 -5.75
C LEU A 358 -33.52 -2.05 -6.49
N SER A 359 -32.51 -2.74 -5.94
CA SER A 359 -31.97 -3.98 -6.50
C SER A 359 -33.02 -5.11 -6.57
N LEU A 360 -33.99 -5.10 -5.64
CA LEU A 360 -35.12 -6.04 -5.60
C LEU A 360 -36.35 -5.54 -6.39
N ARG A 361 -36.26 -4.39 -7.07
CA ARG A 361 -37.38 -3.73 -7.78
C ARG A 361 -38.59 -3.45 -6.88
N GLN A 362 -38.34 -3.15 -5.61
CA GLN A 362 -39.37 -2.82 -4.63
C GLN A 362 -38.99 -1.51 -3.95
N PRO A 363 -39.59 -0.36 -4.33
CA PRO A 363 -39.20 0.92 -3.75
C PRO A 363 -39.41 0.93 -2.22
N ALA A 364 -38.43 1.51 -1.52
CA ALA A 364 -38.54 1.74 -0.08
C ALA A 364 -39.47 2.94 0.16
N VAL A 365 -40.48 2.77 1.00
CA VAL A 365 -41.35 3.85 1.44
C VAL A 365 -40.93 4.26 2.85
N TRP A 366 -40.60 5.52 3.03
CA TRP A 366 -40.03 6.05 4.27
C TRP A 366 -41.03 6.89 5.05
N SER A 367 -41.02 6.77 6.37
CA SER A 367 -41.77 7.62 7.29
C SER A 367 -40.90 7.98 8.48
N GLN A 368 -41.03 9.20 9.00
CA GLN A 368 -40.36 9.60 10.24
C GLN A 368 -40.93 8.82 11.43
N VAL A 369 -40.05 8.43 12.36
CA VAL A 369 -40.46 7.91 13.66
C VAL A 369 -40.67 9.10 14.59
N THR A 370 -41.92 9.43 14.89
CA THR A 370 -42.27 10.63 15.69
C THR A 370 -42.58 10.33 17.15
N ARG A 371 -42.74 9.05 17.52
CA ARG A 371 -43.07 8.66 18.89
C ARG A 371 -41.79 8.54 19.71
N ALA A 372 -41.70 9.29 20.80
CA ALA A 372 -40.55 9.26 21.72
C ALA A 372 -40.24 7.84 22.25
N GLU A 373 -41.26 7.02 22.49
CA GLU A 373 -41.10 5.61 22.90
C GLU A 373 -40.40 4.77 21.83
N ASP A 374 -40.75 4.98 20.56
CA ASP A 374 -40.20 4.24 19.43
C ASP A 374 -38.77 4.72 19.11
N ILE A 375 -38.49 6.02 19.25
CA ILE A 375 -37.15 6.62 19.15
C ILE A 375 -36.24 6.00 20.21
N LYS A 376 -36.66 6.03 21.48
CA LYS A 376 -35.87 5.45 22.57
C LYS A 376 -35.64 3.95 22.37
N ALA A 377 -36.66 3.20 21.95
CA ALA A 377 -36.51 1.78 21.65
C ALA A 377 -35.51 1.54 20.50
N ALA A 378 -35.46 2.43 19.51
CA ALA A 378 -34.49 2.38 18.43
C ALA A 378 -33.07 2.66 18.93
N GLU A 379 -32.88 3.69 19.77
CA GLU A 379 -31.59 4.00 20.41
C GLU A 379 -31.08 2.85 21.29
N ASP A 380 -31.95 2.29 22.14
CA ASP A 380 -31.60 1.17 23.02
C ASP A 380 -31.17 -0.07 22.20
N GLU A 381 -31.92 -0.39 21.14
CA GLU A 381 -31.57 -1.52 20.26
C GLU A 381 -30.33 -1.22 19.41
N ASP A 382 -30.08 0.02 19.01
CA ASP A 382 -28.86 0.44 18.31
C ASP A 382 -27.62 0.20 19.17
N ILE A 383 -27.66 0.60 20.44
CA ILE A 383 -26.60 0.34 21.42
C ILE A 383 -26.37 -1.16 21.58
N VAL A 384 -27.43 -1.94 21.75
CA VAL A 384 -27.34 -3.41 21.90
C VAL A 384 -26.76 -4.06 20.64
N GLN A 385 -27.15 -3.61 19.45
CA GLN A 385 -26.63 -4.14 18.19
C GLN A 385 -25.16 -3.74 17.96
N ALA A 386 -24.78 -2.52 18.32
CA ALA A 386 -23.39 -2.08 18.30
C ALA A 386 -22.51 -2.94 19.23
N GLU A 387 -23.00 -3.27 20.43
CA GLU A 387 -22.28 -4.15 21.37
C GLU A 387 -22.20 -5.61 20.89
N ARG A 388 -23.27 -6.13 20.27
CA ARG A 388 -23.31 -7.51 19.74
C ARG A 388 -22.45 -7.69 18.51
N SER A 389 -22.34 -6.65 17.69
CA SER A 389 -21.54 -6.67 16.49
C SER A 389 -20.07 -6.65 16.85
N LYS A 390 -19.49 -7.83 17.11
CA LYS A 390 -18.03 -8.01 17.32
C LYS A 390 -17.18 -7.41 16.19
N HIS A 391 -17.79 -7.14 15.04
CA HIS A 391 -17.18 -6.56 13.86
C HIS A 391 -17.40 -5.04 13.73
N HIS A 392 -18.30 -4.44 14.51
CA HIS A 392 -18.54 -3.00 14.48
C HIS A 392 -17.51 -2.29 15.36
N ILE A 393 -16.30 -2.15 14.82
CA ILE A 393 -15.28 -1.37 15.49
C ILE A 393 -15.35 0.04 14.90
N PRO A 394 -15.92 1.04 15.61
CA PRO A 394 -16.16 2.34 15.04
C PRO A 394 -14.86 2.93 14.48
N ILE A 395 -14.86 3.11 13.16
CA ILE A 395 -13.74 3.65 12.41
C ILE A 395 -13.74 5.16 12.63
N HIS A 396 -12.62 5.68 13.11
CA HIS A 396 -12.40 7.11 13.26
C HIS A 396 -11.41 7.57 12.19
N ALA A 397 -11.70 8.67 11.51
CA ALA A 397 -10.73 9.31 10.63
C ALA A 397 -9.69 10.05 11.48
N CYS A 398 -8.40 9.76 11.26
CA CYS A 398 -7.31 10.55 11.81
C CYS A 398 -7.29 11.93 11.15
N SER A 399 -7.30 13.03 11.90
CA SER A 399 -7.29 14.38 11.32
C SER A 399 -5.98 14.71 10.60
N LEU A 400 -4.89 14.00 10.91
CA LEU A 400 -3.55 14.21 10.34
C LEU A 400 -3.36 13.52 8.98
N CYS A 401 -3.74 12.24 8.86
CA CYS A 401 -3.57 11.46 7.62
C CYS A 401 -4.87 11.07 6.92
N GLN A 402 -6.02 11.33 7.55
CA GLN A 402 -7.37 10.96 7.10
C GLN A 402 -7.63 9.45 7.00
N LEU A 403 -6.71 8.62 7.50
CA LEU A 403 -6.90 7.17 7.52
C LEU A 403 -8.02 6.79 8.50
N GLY A 404 -8.87 5.87 8.08
CA GLY A 404 -9.84 5.22 8.95
C GLY A 404 -9.14 4.28 9.93
N VAL A 405 -9.22 4.59 11.22
CA VAL A 405 -8.57 3.85 12.30
C VAL A 405 -9.61 3.32 13.28
N PRO A 406 -9.65 2.00 13.54
CA PRO A 406 -10.51 1.44 14.57
C PRO A 406 -10.26 2.12 15.93
N ARG A 407 -11.32 2.41 16.69
CA ARG A 407 -11.24 3.18 17.95
C ARG A 407 -10.14 2.70 18.93
N HIS A 408 -9.94 1.39 19.03
CA HIS A 408 -8.96 0.76 19.94
C HIS A 408 -7.50 0.86 19.45
N LEU A 409 -7.28 1.11 18.15
CA LEU A 409 -5.95 1.26 17.54
C LEU A 409 -5.50 2.73 17.40
N ARG A 410 -6.31 3.69 17.84
CA ARG A 410 -6.01 5.14 17.68
C ARG A 410 -4.68 5.56 18.33
N ALA A 411 -4.39 5.04 19.52
CA ALA A 411 -3.14 5.32 20.22
C ALA A 411 -1.92 4.74 19.48
N ASP A 412 -2.02 3.48 19.06
CA ASP A 412 -0.97 2.81 18.29
C ASP A 412 -0.75 3.50 16.93
N HIS A 413 -1.82 3.92 16.27
CA HIS A 413 -1.75 4.69 15.03
C HIS A 413 -0.99 6.00 15.23
N LEU A 414 -1.31 6.81 16.25
CA LEU A 414 -0.55 8.04 16.50
C LEU A 414 0.93 7.76 16.76
N LYS A 415 1.23 6.73 17.56
CA LYS A 415 2.61 6.37 17.87
C LYS A 415 3.40 5.91 16.66
N LEU A 416 2.78 5.13 15.78
CA LEU A 416 3.46 4.51 14.63
C LEU A 416 3.46 5.41 13.38
N ALA A 417 2.33 6.05 13.07
CA ALA A 417 2.18 6.88 11.88
C ALA A 417 2.56 8.34 12.10
N HIS A 418 2.47 8.84 13.33
CA HIS A 418 2.72 10.25 13.68
C HIS A 418 3.63 10.42 14.91
N PRO A 419 4.84 9.81 14.92
CA PRO A 419 5.71 9.77 16.11
C PRO A 419 6.17 11.16 16.60
N THR A 420 6.15 12.18 15.74
CA THR A 420 6.48 13.56 16.12
C THR A 420 5.39 14.28 16.91
N ASN A 421 4.21 13.66 17.04
CA ASN A 421 3.02 14.25 17.65
C ASN A 421 2.67 13.58 19.00
N GLU A 422 3.67 13.06 19.72
CA GLU A 422 3.55 12.57 21.10
C GLU A 422 3.10 13.71 22.03
N GLY A 423 1.80 13.86 22.23
CA GLY A 423 1.20 14.91 23.04
C GLY A 423 -0.18 15.38 22.56
N LEU A 424 -0.55 15.08 21.32
CA LEU A 424 -1.91 15.37 20.83
C LEU A 424 -2.95 14.52 21.57
N ARG A 425 -4.06 15.15 21.96
CA ARG A 425 -5.17 14.47 22.62
C ARG A 425 -5.93 13.60 21.60
N LEU A 426 -6.11 12.32 21.91
CA LEU A 426 -6.87 11.37 21.06
C LEU A 426 -8.27 11.89 20.68
N SER A 427 -8.92 12.67 21.55
CA SER A 427 -10.25 13.21 21.31
C SER A 427 -10.29 14.32 20.26
N THR A 428 -9.19 15.04 20.04
CA THR A 428 -9.11 16.12 19.04
C THR A 428 -8.51 15.65 17.72
N THR A 429 -7.72 14.57 17.74
CA THR A 429 -7.04 14.05 16.55
C THR A 429 -7.87 13.04 15.77
N PHE A 430 -8.96 12.53 16.34
CA PHE A 430 -9.79 11.54 15.69
C PHE A 430 -11.25 11.97 15.72
N THR A 431 -11.84 12.10 14.54
CA THR A 431 -13.28 12.29 14.38
C THR A 431 -13.90 10.95 13.97
N PRO A 432 -15.13 10.62 14.41
CA PRO A 432 -15.87 9.51 13.82
C PRO A 432 -15.81 9.62 12.29
N SER A 433 -15.44 8.53 11.60
CA SER A 433 -15.45 8.54 10.14
C SER A 433 -16.89 8.80 9.70
N PRO A 434 -17.19 9.84 8.90
CA PRO A 434 -18.55 10.09 8.48
C PRO A 434 -19.08 8.97 7.56
N ASN A 435 -18.17 8.12 7.04
CA ASN A 435 -18.50 6.91 6.29
C ASN A 435 -18.62 5.65 7.14
N ALA A 436 -18.27 5.67 8.44
CA ALA A 436 -18.41 4.46 9.28
C ALA A 436 -19.86 3.93 9.25
N GLN A 437 -20.84 4.82 9.13
CA GLN A 437 -22.26 4.46 9.00
C GLN A 437 -22.63 3.85 7.63
N LEU A 438 -21.84 4.09 6.59
CA LEU A 438 -22.07 3.59 5.22
C LEU A 438 -21.25 2.34 4.90
N GLU A 439 -20.10 2.18 5.53
CA GLU A 439 -19.18 1.04 5.34
C GLU A 439 -19.66 -0.22 6.06
N ASP A 440 -20.34 -0.06 7.20
CA ASP A 440 -20.99 -1.16 7.88
C ASP A 440 -22.33 -1.50 7.21
N GLN A 441 -22.61 -2.79 7.05
CA GLN A 441 -23.94 -3.20 6.63
C GLN A 441 -24.95 -2.60 7.61
N PRO A 442 -26.05 -2.00 7.11
CA PRO A 442 -27.07 -1.43 7.97
C PRO A 442 -27.61 -2.52 8.88
N TYR A 443 -27.14 -2.59 10.13
CA TYR A 443 -27.67 -3.56 11.07
C TYR A 443 -29.10 -3.15 11.40
N LYS A 444 -29.95 -4.16 11.53
CA LYS A 444 -31.39 -3.97 11.55
C LYS A 444 -31.80 -3.60 12.96
N VAL A 445 -32.07 -2.31 13.20
CA VAL A 445 -32.77 -1.88 14.41
C VAL A 445 -34.24 -2.21 14.21
N VAL A 446 -34.75 -3.13 15.04
CA VAL A 446 -36.13 -3.62 14.93
C VAL A 446 -36.91 -3.21 16.16
N ILE A 447 -37.80 -2.26 16.00
CA ILE A 447 -38.68 -1.81 17.08
C ILE A 447 -40.03 -2.54 17.03
N PRO A 448 -40.62 -2.87 18.19
CA PRO A 448 -42.00 -3.31 18.24
C PRO A 448 -42.92 -2.16 17.82
N LEU A 449 -43.89 -2.43 16.96
CA LEU A 449 -44.98 -1.51 16.69
C LEU A 449 -45.84 -1.46 17.94
N ALA A 450 -45.67 -0.43 18.75
CA ALA A 450 -46.59 -0.16 19.83
C ALA A 450 -48.01 -0.14 19.25
N ARG A 451 -48.88 -1.06 19.73
CA ARG A 451 -50.25 -1.28 19.22
C ARG A 451 -50.88 0.08 18.94
N ARG A 452 -50.89 0.50 17.66
CA ARG A 452 -51.63 1.70 17.29
C ARG A 452 -53.06 1.39 17.72
N PRO A 453 -53.68 2.19 18.61
CA PRO A 453 -55.09 2.02 18.89
C PRO A 453 -55.77 2.01 17.53
N ALA A 454 -56.46 0.90 17.20
CA ALA A 454 -57.00 0.66 15.87
C ALA A 454 -57.64 1.96 15.40
N ALA A 455 -57.02 2.60 14.41
CA ALA A 455 -57.38 3.96 14.03
C ALA A 455 -58.86 3.90 13.68
N LYS A 456 -59.72 4.51 14.50
CA LYS A 456 -61.11 4.75 14.10
C LYS A 456 -61.00 5.49 12.79
N ALA A 457 -61.46 4.85 11.72
CA ALA A 457 -61.39 5.32 10.34
C ALA A 457 -61.85 6.78 10.28
N THR A 458 -60.90 7.69 10.39
CA THR A 458 -61.09 9.11 10.28
C THR A 458 -60.31 9.43 9.03
N GLY A 459 -61.06 9.71 7.95
CA GLY A 459 -60.54 9.89 6.59
C GLY A 459 -59.67 11.13 6.45
N GLN A 460 -58.52 11.16 7.12
CA GLN A 460 -57.45 12.06 6.73
C GLN A 460 -56.87 11.56 5.41
N PRO A 461 -56.72 12.44 4.40
CA PRO A 461 -56.21 12.08 3.11
C PRO A 461 -54.75 11.64 3.27
N VAL A 462 -54.48 10.37 2.99
CA VAL A 462 -53.14 9.90 2.66
C VAL A 462 -52.76 10.68 1.40
N LEU A 463 -51.66 11.42 1.47
CA LEU A 463 -51.05 12.05 0.30
C LEU A 463 -50.55 10.92 -0.61
N ASP A 464 -51.41 10.52 -1.53
CA ASP A 464 -51.09 9.54 -2.57
C ASP A 464 -50.24 10.23 -3.63
N LEU A 465 -48.92 10.17 -3.45
CA LEU A 465 -47.94 10.72 -4.38
C LEU A 465 -47.77 9.87 -5.66
N THR A 466 -48.64 8.88 -5.91
CA THR A 466 -48.55 8.02 -7.10
C THR A 466 -49.38 8.51 -8.30
N ALA A 467 -50.12 9.62 -8.17
CA ALA A 467 -51.11 10.03 -9.16
C ALA A 467 -50.60 10.91 -10.33
N ASP A 468 -49.31 11.25 -10.43
CA ASP A 468 -48.81 12.13 -11.50
C ASP A 468 -47.58 11.58 -12.26
N HIS A 469 -47.67 10.32 -12.67
CA HIS A 469 -46.90 9.84 -13.82
C HIS A 469 -47.79 9.90 -15.05
N GLY A 470 -47.80 11.08 -15.67
CA GLY A 470 -48.31 11.30 -17.00
C GLY A 470 -47.84 10.20 -17.94
N GLN A 471 -48.80 9.59 -18.64
CA GLN A 471 -48.58 8.66 -19.73
C GLN A 471 -47.67 9.33 -20.78
N SER A 472 -46.38 9.08 -20.67
CA SER A 472 -45.43 9.31 -21.75
C SER A 472 -45.85 8.38 -22.89
N HIS A 473 -46.35 8.97 -23.97
CA HIS A 473 -46.55 8.31 -25.25
C HIS A 473 -45.25 7.59 -25.62
N ARG A 474 -45.30 6.27 -25.60
CA ARG A 474 -44.24 5.41 -26.11
C ARG A 474 -44.35 5.45 -27.63
N GLU A 475 -43.67 6.40 -28.24
CA GLU A 475 -43.44 6.42 -29.68
C GLU A 475 -42.57 5.20 -30.01
N VAL A 476 -43.18 4.19 -30.61
CA VAL A 476 -42.48 3.02 -31.14
C VAL A 476 -41.80 3.49 -32.42
N ILE A 477 -40.51 3.80 -32.32
CA ILE A 477 -39.65 3.93 -33.50
C ILE A 477 -39.28 2.49 -33.87
N GLU A 478 -39.92 1.97 -34.91
CA GLU A 478 -39.44 0.80 -35.64
C GLU A 478 -38.10 1.19 -36.27
N LEU A 479 -37.01 0.57 -35.78
CA LEU A 479 -35.72 0.64 -36.44
C LEU A 479 -35.73 -0.41 -37.54
N ASP A 480 -35.58 0.07 -38.76
CA ASP A 480 -35.41 -0.71 -39.98
C ASP A 480 -34.06 -1.44 -39.90
N ASP A 481 -34.11 -2.77 -39.80
CA ASP A 481 -32.95 -3.65 -39.90
C ASP A 481 -32.54 -3.73 -41.37
N SER A 482 -31.75 -2.76 -41.82
CA SER A 482 -30.97 -2.89 -43.05
C SER A 482 -29.59 -2.27 -42.91
N ASP A 483 -28.65 -2.95 -43.54
CA ASP A 483 -27.25 -2.60 -43.77
C ASP A 483 -26.25 -3.11 -42.72
N ASP A 484 -25.93 -4.40 -42.92
CA ASP A 484 -24.57 -4.88 -43.13
C ASP A 484 -23.53 -3.75 -43.32
N ASP A 485 -22.54 -3.67 -42.44
CA ASP A 485 -21.19 -3.44 -42.92
C ASP A 485 -20.13 -4.02 -41.98
N VAL A 486 -19.35 -4.88 -42.63
CA VAL A 486 -18.14 -5.55 -42.19
C VAL A 486 -17.06 -4.51 -41.91
N ILE A 487 -16.50 -4.48 -40.70
CA ILE A 487 -15.09 -4.10 -40.52
C ILE A 487 -14.43 -5.15 -39.64
N GLU A 488 -13.93 -6.14 -40.36
CA GLU A 488 -12.84 -7.00 -39.95
C GLU A 488 -11.51 -6.26 -40.24
N ILE A 489 -10.48 -6.59 -39.47
CA ILE A 489 -9.04 -6.44 -39.73
C ILE A 489 -8.42 -5.01 -39.62
N LEU A 490 -7.21 -4.75 -39.07
CA LEU A 490 -5.97 -5.50 -38.86
C LEU A 490 -5.10 -4.93 -37.71
N GLU A 491 -4.37 -5.87 -37.08
CA GLU A 491 -2.97 -5.85 -36.58
C GLU A 491 -2.47 -4.84 -35.54
#